data_AF-A0A2E7QTJ2-F1
#
_entry.id   AF-A0A2E7QTJ2-F1
#
_cell.length_a   1.000
_cell.length_b   1.000
_cell.length_c   1.000
_cell.angle_alpha   90.00
_cell.angle_beta   90.00
_cell.angle_gamma   90.00
#
_symmetry.space_group_name_H-M   'P 1'
#
loop_
_entity.id
_entity.type
_entity.pdbx_description
1 polymer ?
#
loop_
_entity_poly.entity_id
_entity_poly.type
_entity_poly.pdbx_seq_one_letter_code
_entity_poly.pdbx_strand_id
1 'polypeptide(L)'
;MTFINQRSYIISGILVPLIIAFTLFRNGINLLDIILVLGSIAAFVSIRLLLKPTRSLLTTTDAVKAALDSDKPTLVEYQSEY
;
A
#
# COMPACT_ATOMS: atom_id res chain seq x y z
N MET A 1 -15.36 14.03 -0.52
CA MET A 1 -15.47 12.71 0.14
C MET A 1 -14.52 11.67 -0.46
N THR A 2 -14.35 11.61 -1.79
CA THR A 2 -13.49 10.62 -2.49
C THR A 2 -11.99 10.77 -2.21
N PHE A 3 -11.45 12.00 -2.16
CA PHE A 3 -10.01 12.24 -1.99
C PHE A 3 -9.43 11.72 -0.66
N ILE A 4 -10.19 11.89 0.43
CA ILE A 4 -9.79 11.40 1.76
C ILE A 4 -9.84 9.87 1.78
N ASN A 5 -10.85 9.26 1.15
CA ASN A 5 -11.00 7.81 1.15
C ASN A 5 -9.90 7.13 0.32
N GLN A 6 -9.62 7.65 -0.89
CA GLN A 6 -8.54 7.14 -1.74
C GLN A 6 -7.15 7.35 -1.15
N ARG A 7 -6.92 8.38 -0.33
CA ARG A 7 -5.60 8.66 0.27
C ARG A 7 -5.53 8.30 1.76
N SER A 8 -6.57 7.69 2.31
CA SER A 8 -6.68 7.30 3.72
C SER A 8 -5.52 6.42 4.17
N TYR A 9 -5.03 5.55 3.29
CA TYR A 9 -3.86 4.70 3.54
C TYR A 9 -2.55 5.50 3.63
N ILE A 10 -2.39 6.58 2.85
CA ILE A 10 -1.22 7.47 2.93
C ILE A 10 -1.28 8.27 4.22
N ILE A 11 -2.46 8.79 4.53
CA ILE A 11 -2.71 9.60 5.72
C ILE A 11 -2.42 8.76 6.98
N SER A 12 -2.97 7.55 7.07
CA SER A 12 -2.71 6.62 8.19
C SER A 12 -1.26 6.17 8.25
N GLY A 13 -0.63 5.88 7.10
CA GLY A 13 0.79 5.53 7.02
C GLY A 13 1.74 6.63 7.51
N ILE A 14 1.30 7.89 7.51
CA ILE A 14 2.08 9.03 8.06
C ILE A 14 1.71 9.30 9.52
N LEU A 15 0.42 9.25 9.86
CA LEU A 15 -0.08 9.57 11.21
C LEU A 15 0.39 8.57 12.26
N VAL A 16 0.38 7.27 11.95
CA VAL A 16 0.76 6.22 12.91
C VAL A 16 2.23 6.35 13.33
N PRO A 17 3.22 6.45 12.41
CA PRO A 17 4.61 6.69 12.79
C PRO A 17 4.81 8.02 13.54
N LEU A 18 4.07 9.06 13.19
CA LEU A 18 4.15 10.36 13.87
C LEU A 18 3.71 10.29 15.33
N ILE A 19 2.60 9.59 15.61
CA ILE A 19 2.12 9.37 16.99
C ILE A 19 3.13 8.54 17.79
N ILE A 20 3.69 7.49 17.18
CA ILE A 20 4.72 6.65 17.79
C ILE A 20 5.98 7.47 18.10
N ALA A 21 6.46 8.27 17.14
CA ALA A 21 7.61 9.14 17.32
C ALA A 21 7.37 10.19 18.43
N PHE A 22 6.20 10.83 18.44
CA PHE A 22 5.85 11.82 19.46
C PHE A 22 5.80 11.21 20.87
N THR A 23 5.28 10.00 21.01
CA THR A 23 5.21 9.30 22.30
C THR A 23 6.59 8.82 22.77
N LEU A 24 7.42 8.29 21.89
CA LEU A 24 8.78 7.83 22.21
C LEU A 24 9.72 8.99 22.56
N PHE A 25 9.71 10.07 21.78
CA PHE A 25 10.63 11.20 21.98
C PHE A 25 10.24 12.14 23.14
N ARG A 26 9.10 11.88 23.80
CA ARG A 26 8.61 12.71 24.92
C ARG A 26 9.63 12.88 26.05
N ASN A 27 10.42 11.84 26.32
CA ASN A 27 11.37 11.81 27.43
C ASN A 27 12.84 11.98 26.98
N GLY A 28 13.06 12.34 25.71
CA GLY A 28 14.38 12.37 25.07
C GLY A 28 14.48 11.39 23.90
N ILE A 29 15.52 11.54 23.08
CA ILE A 29 15.76 10.68 21.92
C ILE A 29 16.80 9.63 22.30
N ASN A 30 16.38 8.37 22.44
CA ASN A 30 17.30 7.24 22.58
C ASN A 30 17.54 6.54 21.25
N LEU A 31 18.67 5.84 21.14
CA LEU A 31 19.01 5.03 19.96
C LEU A 31 17.92 3.99 19.65
N LEU A 32 17.32 3.40 20.69
CA LEU A 32 16.23 2.44 20.55
C LEU A 32 14.98 3.08 19.94
N ASP A 33 14.65 4.31 20.31
CA ASP A 33 13.48 5.04 19.77
C ASP A 33 13.64 5.28 18.27
N ILE A 34 14.85 5.66 17.86
CA ILE A 34 15.21 5.85 16.44
C ILE A 34 15.05 4.53 15.66
N ILE A 35 15.57 3.42 16.20
CA ILE A 35 15.45 2.09 15.58
C ILE A 35 13.98 1.69 15.44
N LEU A 36 13.16 1.97 16.45
CA LEU A 36 11.74 1.62 16.48
C LEU A 36 10.95 2.39 15.41
N VAL A 37 11.23 3.70 15.28
CA VAL A 37 10.63 4.54 14.24
C VAL A 37 11.06 4.08 12.84
N LEU A 38 12.36 3.86 12.61
CA LEU A 38 12.88 3.35 11.34
C LEU A 38 12.29 1.97 10.98
N GLY A 39 12.18 1.07 11.96
CA GLY A 39 11.58 -0.25 11.79
C GLY A 39 10.10 -0.15 11.38
N SER A 40 9.34 0.78 11.99
CA SER A 40 7.94 0.99 11.61
C SER A 40 7.78 1.49 10.17
N ILE A 41 8.66 2.39 9.73
CA ILE A 41 8.67 2.91 8.35
C ILE A 41 9.04 1.80 7.38
N ALA A 42 10.08 1.02 7.71
CA ALA A 42 10.51 -0.12 6.90
C ALA A 42 9.40 -1.16 6.75
N ALA A 43 8.73 -1.53 7.85
CA ALA A 43 7.60 -2.45 7.82
C ALA A 43 6.46 -1.93 6.93
N PHE A 44 6.13 -0.65 7.03
CA PHE A 44 5.10 -0.03 6.19
C PHE A 44 5.47 -0.06 4.70
N VAL A 45 6.73 0.26 4.37
CA VAL A 45 7.26 0.19 3.00
C VAL A 45 7.26 -1.24 2.48
N SER A 46 7.69 -2.21 3.29
CA SER A 46 7.68 -3.63 2.94
C SER A 46 6.26 -4.14 2.67
N ILE A 47 5.31 -3.82 3.53
CA ILE A 47 3.89 -4.15 3.34
C ILE A 47 3.39 -3.53 2.03
N ARG A 48 3.73 -2.27 1.75
CA ARG A 48 3.34 -1.62 0.48
C ARG A 48 3.96 -2.28 -0.75
N LEU A 49 5.21 -2.72 -0.67
CA LEU A 49 5.88 -3.42 -1.76
C LEU A 49 5.26 -4.81 -1.99
N LEU A 50 4.92 -5.52 -0.92
CA LEU A 50 4.26 -6.82 -0.95
C LEU A 50 2.82 -6.74 -1.47
N LEU A 51 2.07 -5.72 -1.03
CA LEU A 51 0.69 -5.48 -1.44
C LEU A 51 0.58 -4.65 -2.71
N LYS A 52 1.69 -4.39 -3.41
CA LYS A 52 1.65 -3.65 -4.67
C LYS A 52 0.77 -4.47 -5.62
N PRO A 53 -0.39 -3.96 -6.05
CA PRO A 53 -1.27 -4.73 -6.93
C PRO A 53 -0.44 -5.09 -8.15
N THR A 54 -0.28 -6.39 -8.41
CA THR A 54 0.22 -6.90 -9.68
C THR A 54 -0.61 -6.18 -10.71
N ARG A 55 -0.01 -5.22 -11.43
CA ARG A 55 -0.72 -4.50 -12.50
C ARG A 55 -1.36 -5.59 -13.32
N SER A 56 -2.69 -5.54 -13.46
CA SER A 56 -3.36 -6.41 -14.41
C SER A 56 -2.59 -6.28 -15.72
N LEU A 57 -1.93 -7.36 -16.13
CA LEU A 57 -1.13 -7.41 -17.36
C LEU A 57 -2.02 -7.21 -18.60
N LEU A 58 -3.34 -7.16 -18.39
CA LEU A 58 -4.39 -7.02 -19.37
C LEU A 58 -4.93 -5.59 -19.31
N THR A 59 -4.14 -4.64 -19.81
CA THR A 59 -4.52 -3.23 -19.92
C THR A 59 -5.35 -2.92 -21.17
N THR A 60 -5.56 -3.91 -22.05
CA THR A 60 -6.31 -3.75 -23.30
C THR A 60 -7.39 -4.83 -23.43
N THR A 61 -8.53 -4.45 -24.01
CA THR A 61 -9.68 -5.35 -24.27
C THR A 61 -9.30 -6.55 -25.13
N ASP A 62 -8.36 -6.37 -26.06
CA ASP A 62 -7.89 -7.44 -26.94
C ASP A 62 -7.10 -8.51 -26.17
N ALA A 63 -6.32 -8.09 -25.18
CA ALA A 63 -5.57 -9.01 -24.33
C ALA A 63 -6.52 -9.79 -23.40
N VAL A 64 -7.57 -9.15 -22.88
CA VAL A 64 -8.61 -9.82 -22.07
C VAL A 64 -9.32 -10.89 -22.90
N LYS A 65 -9.67 -10.58 -24.15
CA LYS A 65 -10.33 -11.52 -25.05
C LYS A 65 -9.44 -12.74 -25.36
N ALA A 66 -8.16 -12.51 -25.68
CA ALA A 66 -7.20 -13.58 -25.92
C ALA A 66 -6.97 -14.47 -24.68
N ALA A 67 -7.05 -13.92 -23.47
CA ALA A 67 -6.92 -14.69 -22.23
C ALA A 67 -8.18 -15.53 -21.94
N LEU A 68 -9.37 -14.99 -22.20
CA LEU A 68 -10.65 -15.73 -22.10
C LEU A 68 -10.75 -16.88 -23.11
N ASP A 69 -10.19 -16.69 -24.31
CA ASP A 69 -10.14 -17.72 -25.36
C ASP A 69 -9.11 -18.82 -25.07
N SER A 70 -8.29 -18.70 -24.01
CA SER A 70 -7.21 -19.65 -23.70
C SER A 70 -7.62 -20.91 -22.94
N ASP A 71 -8.94 -21.09 -22.68
CA ASP A 71 -9.54 -22.23 -21.97
C ASP A 71 -8.99 -22.47 -20.54
N LYS A 72 -8.27 -21.47 -20.00
CA LYS A 72 -7.74 -21.46 -18.64
C LYS A 72 -8.59 -20.55 -17.77
N PRO A 73 -8.83 -20.92 -16.49
CA PRO A 73 -9.51 -20.04 -15.55
C PRO A 73 -8.73 -18.73 -15.42
N THR A 74 -9.32 -17.66 -15.97
CA THR A 74 -8.70 -16.33 -16.05
C THR A 74 -9.47 -15.39 -15.13
N LEU A 75 -8.77 -14.84 -14.13
CA LEU A 75 -9.34 -13.83 -13.24
C LEU A 75 -9.30 -12.47 -13.95
N VAL A 76 -10.47 -11.91 -14.25
CA VAL A 76 -10.60 -10.57 -14.82
C VAL A 76 -10.96 -9.61 -13.69
N GLU A 77 -10.01 -8.79 -13.26
CA GLU A 77 -10.23 -7.78 -12.22
C GLU A 77 -10.51 -6.41 -12.87
N TYR A 78 -11.77 -5.98 -12.79
CA TYR A 78 -12.18 -4.66 -13.26
C TYR A 78 -11.86 -3.62 -12.20
N GLN A 79 -10.82 -2.82 -12.42
CA GLN A 79 -10.61 -1.62 -11.62
C GLN A 79 -11.49 -0.49 -12.16
N SER A 80 -12.62 -0.27 -11.51
CA SER A 80 -13.44 0.93 -11.70
C SER A 80 -12.65 2.17 -11.25
N GLU A 81 -12.71 3.26 -12.01
CA GLU A 81 -12.06 4.53 -11.65
C GLU A 81 -12.73 5.26 -10.47
N TYR A 82 -13.83 4.70 -9.94
CA TYR A 82 -14.62 5.23 -8.82
C TYR A 82 -14.39 4.46 -7.52
#